data_AF-A0A917P7H1-F1
#
_entry.id   AF-A0A917P7H1-F1
#
_cell.length_a   1.000
_cell.length_b   1.000
_cell.length_c   1.000
_cell.angle_alpha   90.00
_cell.angle_beta   90.00
_cell.angle_gamma   90.00
#
_symmetry.space_group_name_H-M   'P 1'
#
loop_
_entity.id
_entity.type
_entity.pdbx_description
1 polymer ?
#
loop_
_entity_poly.entity_id
_entity_poly.type
_entity_poly.pdbx_seq_one_letter_code
_entity_poly.pdbx_strand_id
1 'polypeptide(L)'
;MSTGTYSPQGVRDARMISPPFAALPAHVHPDDQQAVRRLVRSILGQHKEASAVFRLIHPGGLTRYTRVVAEPVIDANGRLGRVLNRDQVVV
;
A
#
# COMPACT_ATOMS: atom_id res chain seq x y z
N MET A 1 -15.18 -22.84 17.20
CA MET A 1 -14.07 -21.94 16.84
C MET A 1 -14.57 -21.08 15.70
N SER A 2 -14.64 -19.77 15.91
CA SER A 2 -15.54 -18.85 15.21
C SER A 2 -15.16 -18.60 13.76
N THR A 3 -16.01 -19.03 12.83
CA THR A 3 -16.02 -18.54 11.44
C THR A 3 -16.74 -17.20 11.44
N GLY A 4 -15.99 -16.11 11.54
CA GLY A 4 -16.53 -14.76 11.41
C GLY A 4 -16.87 -14.50 9.95
N THR A 5 -18.12 -14.74 9.57
CA THR A 5 -18.65 -14.44 8.24
C THR A 5 -18.61 -12.93 8.01
N TYR A 6 -17.67 -12.46 7.19
CA TYR A 6 -17.55 -11.06 6.79
C TYR A 6 -18.70 -10.73 5.83
N SER A 7 -19.73 -10.03 6.32
CA SER A 7 -20.84 -9.53 5.50
C SER A 7 -20.36 -8.37 4.61
N PRO A 8 -20.51 -8.46 3.27
CA PRO A 8 -20.02 -7.42 2.35
C PRO A 8 -20.93 -6.17 2.25
N GLN A 9 -21.94 -6.00 3.10
CA GLN A 9 -22.92 -4.91 3.00
C GLN A 9 -22.59 -3.77 3.96
N GLY A 10 -21.68 -2.89 3.55
CA GLY A 10 -21.37 -1.67 4.29
C GLY A 10 -20.32 -0.74 3.66
N VAL A 11 -19.66 -1.12 2.58
CA VAL A 11 -18.66 -0.27 1.89
C VAL A 11 -19.34 0.77 0.99
N ARG A 12 -20.14 1.66 1.60
CA ARG A 12 -20.60 2.89 0.94
C ARG A 12 -19.44 3.87 0.91
N ASP A 13 -18.72 3.89 -0.20
CA ASP A 13 -18.04 5.05 -0.77
C ASP A 13 -17.37 6.03 0.22
N ALA A 14 -16.55 5.51 1.14
CA ALA A 14 -15.45 6.33 1.62
C ALA A 14 -14.44 6.36 0.46
N ARG A 15 -14.30 7.50 -0.22
CA ARG A 15 -13.16 7.75 -1.11
C ARG A 15 -11.89 7.55 -0.27
N MET A 16 -11.39 6.31 -0.23
CA MET A 16 -10.20 5.92 0.50
C MET A 16 -9.04 6.59 -0.22
N ILE A 17 -8.65 7.75 0.28
CA ILE A 17 -7.44 8.42 -0.18
C ILE A 17 -6.28 7.57 0.35
N SER A 18 -5.66 6.80 -0.55
CA SER A 18 -4.41 6.12 -0.24
C SER A 18 -3.37 7.17 0.14
N PRO A 19 -2.65 7.01 1.26
CA PRO A 19 -1.62 7.96 1.65
C PRO A 19 -0.54 8.03 0.55
N PRO A 20 0.23 9.13 0.48
CA PRO A 20 1.40 9.18 -0.40
C PRO A 20 2.29 7.96 -0.20
N PHE A 21 2.86 7.43 -1.27
CA PHE A 21 3.65 6.18 -1.23
C PHE A 21 4.75 6.19 -0.16
N ALA A 22 5.45 7.32 0.00
CA ALA A 22 6.47 7.50 1.03
C ALA A 22 5.93 7.46 2.48
N ALA A 23 4.64 7.75 2.67
CA ALA A 23 3.95 7.77 3.96
C ALA A 23 3.25 6.45 4.29
N LEU A 24 3.25 5.46 3.39
CA LEU A 24 2.64 4.15 3.63
C LEU A 24 3.09 3.49 4.94
N PRO A 25 4.38 3.49 5.34
CA PRO A 25 4.81 2.84 6.58
C PRO A 25 4.10 3.33 7.85
N ALA A 26 3.55 4.55 7.85
CA ALA A 26 2.83 5.12 8.99
C ALA A 26 1.34 4.73 9.03
N HIS A 27 0.80 4.18 7.94
CA HIS A 27 -0.62 3.89 7.78
C HIS A 27 -0.90 2.39 7.63
N VAL A 28 0.04 1.54 8.04
CA VAL A 28 -0.08 0.08 7.92
C VAL A 28 0.00 -0.60 9.27
N HIS A 29 -0.52 -1.82 9.35
CA HIS A 29 -0.44 -2.64 10.55
C HIS A 29 1.02 -2.79 11.03
N PRO A 30 1.30 -2.75 12.35
CA PRO A 30 2.66 -2.87 12.91
C PRO A 30 3.47 -4.03 12.32
N ASP A 31 2.87 -5.21 12.18
CA ASP A 31 3.54 -6.39 11.58
C ASP A 31 3.98 -6.18 10.13
N ASP A 32 3.26 -5.34 9.38
CA ASP A 32 3.49 -5.13 7.95
C ASP A 32 4.43 -3.95 7.70
N GLN A 33 4.75 -3.13 8.73
CA GLN A 33 5.60 -1.95 8.60
C GLN A 33 6.96 -2.27 8.01
N GLN A 34 7.58 -3.39 8.38
CA GLN A 34 8.89 -3.75 7.87
C GLN A 34 8.84 -4.07 6.37
N ALA A 35 7.83 -4.83 5.92
CA ALA A 35 7.65 -5.16 4.51
C ALA A 35 7.42 -3.90 3.67
N VAL A 36 6.59 -2.98 4.17
CA VAL A 36 6.28 -1.71 3.50
C VAL A 36 7.48 -0.77 3.47
N ARG A 37 8.29 -0.71 4.54
CA ARG A 37 9.56 0.03 4.53
C ARG A 37 10.55 -0.50 3.48
N ARG A 38 10.60 -1.82 3.28
CA ARG A 38 11.42 -2.44 2.22
C ARG A 38 10.90 -2.05 0.84
N LEU A 39 9.60 -2.14 0.63
CA LEU A 39 8.94 -1.69 -0.61
C LEU A 39 9.31 -0.23 -0.93
N VAL A 40 9.13 0.67 0.03
CA VAL A 40 9.43 2.10 -0.15
C VAL A 40 10.92 2.31 -0.46
N ARG A 41 11.82 1.62 0.25
CA ARG A 41 13.27 1.71 0.01
C ARG A 41 13.67 1.19 -1.37
N SER A 42 13.11 0.07 -1.84
CA SER A 42 13.41 -0.48 -3.16
C SER A 42 13.06 0.53 -4.26
N ILE A 43 11.91 1.20 -4.14
CA ILE A 43 11.43 2.14 -5.14
C ILE A 43 12.16 3.48 -5.07
N LEU A 44 12.18 4.11 -3.89
CA LEU A 44 12.72 5.47 -3.73
C LEU A 44 14.23 5.52 -3.60
N GLY A 45 14.85 4.46 -3.09
CA GLY A 45 16.30 4.42 -2.84
C GLY A 45 17.08 3.60 -3.87
N GLN A 46 16.49 2.54 -4.42
CA GLN A 46 17.18 1.63 -5.35
C GLN A 46 16.64 1.68 -6.78
N HIS A 47 15.53 2.40 -7.02
CA HIS A 47 14.86 2.44 -8.31
C HIS A 47 14.54 1.04 -8.86
N LYS A 48 14.18 0.10 -7.98
CA LYS A 48 13.80 -1.28 -8.32
C LYS A 48 12.32 -1.48 -8.10
N GLU A 49 11.65 -2.06 -9.11
CA GLU A 49 10.28 -2.54 -8.98
C GLU A 49 10.13 -3.45 -7.75
N ALA A 50 9.02 -3.28 -7.04
CA ALA A 50 8.69 -4.09 -5.90
C ALA A 50 7.18 -4.13 -5.67
N SER A 51 6.72 -5.20 -5.04
CA SER A 51 5.33 -5.34 -4.61
C SER A 51 5.23 -5.87 -3.18
N ALA A 52 4.14 -5.51 -2.50
CA ALA A 52 3.83 -6.04 -1.18
C ALA A 52 2.31 -6.13 -0.99
N VAL A 53 1.88 -7.12 -0.22
CA VAL A 53 0.51 -7.22 0.32
C VAL A 53 0.59 -6.83 1.79
N PHE A 54 -0.26 -5.89 2.21
CA PHE A 54 -0.27 -5.39 3.59
C PHE A 54 -1.65 -4.87 3.98
N ARG A 55 -1.83 -4.71 5.28
CA ARG A 55 -3.03 -4.14 5.89
C ARG A 55 -2.89 -2.64 6.05
N LEU A 56 -3.72 -1.88 5.34
CA LEU A 56 -3.81 -0.42 5.49
C LEU A 56 -4.82 -0.08 6.59
N ILE A 57 -4.39 0.71 7.55
CA ILE A 57 -5.19 1.20 8.69
C ILE A 57 -5.72 2.58 8.33
N HIS A 58 -7.04 2.71 8.30
CA HIS A 58 -7.69 4.01 8.12
C HIS A 58 -7.93 4.72 9.46
N PRO A 59 -8.08 6.07 9.45
CA PRO A 59 -8.40 6.86 10.64
C PRO A 59 -9.69 6.47 11.38
N GLY A 60 -10.53 5.60 10.80
CA GLY A 60 -11.71 5.03 11.45
C GLY A 60 -11.52 3.62 12.04
N GLY A 61 -10.27 3.12 12.13
CA GLY A 61 -9.96 1.77 12.63
C GLY A 61 -10.23 0.63 11.64
N LEU A 62 -10.83 0.94 10.48
CA LEU A 62 -11.04 -0.04 9.41
C LEU A 62 -9.69 -0.45 8.82
N THR A 63 -9.48 -1.77 8.75
CA THR A 63 -8.30 -2.38 8.13
C THR A 63 -8.68 -3.00 6.80
N ARG A 64 -7.89 -2.73 5.76
CA ARG A 64 -8.09 -3.29 4.41
C ARG A 64 -6.82 -4.01 3.95
N TYR A 65 -6.97 -5.22 3.43
CA TYR A 65 -5.89 -5.90 2.73
C TYR A 65 -5.72 -5.27 1.34
N THR A 66 -4.51 -4.81 1.04
CA THR A 66 -4.18 -4.26 -0.27
C THR A 66 -2.88 -4.84 -0.78
N ARG A 67 -2.81 -5.03 -2.08
CA ARG A 67 -1.57 -5.27 -2.80
C ARG A 67 -1.16 -3.98 -3.50
N VAL A 68 0.05 -3.53 -3.24
CA VAL A 68 0.68 -2.46 -4.02
C VAL A 68 1.75 -3.08 -4.89
N VAL A 69 1.67 -2.78 -6.18
CA VAL A 69 2.76 -2.96 -7.15
C VAL A 69 3.26 -1.56 -7.50
N ALA A 70 4.55 -1.32 -7.27
CA ALA A 70 5.17 -0.03 -7.52
C ALA A 70 6.27 -0.20 -8.59
N GLU A 71 6.16 0.59 -9.65
CA GLU A 71 7.13 0.65 -10.74
C GLU A 71 7.79 2.04 -10.76
N PRO A 72 9.11 2.15 -10.58
CA PRO A 72 9.82 3.42 -10.64
C PRO A 72 9.99 3.86 -12.10
N VAL A 73 9.57 5.08 -12.42
CA VAL A 73 9.81 5.72 -13.71
C VAL A 73 11.01 6.65 -13.59
N ILE A 74 12.09 6.31 -14.29
CA ILE A 74 13.33 7.07 -14.29
C ILE A 74 13.34 8.03 -15.48
N ASP A 75 13.73 9.27 -15.23
CA ASP A 75 13.88 10.29 -16.27
C ASP A 75 15.17 10.08 -17.09
N ALA A 76 15.33 10.86 -18.16
CA ALA A 76 16.51 10.81 -19.03
C ALA A 76 17.83 11.15 -18.30
N ASN A 77 17.76 11.74 -17.09
CA ASN A 77 18.90 12.10 -16.27
C ASN A 77 19.21 11.06 -15.18
N GLY A 78 18.53 9.91 -15.18
CA GLY A 78 18.73 8.86 -14.18
C GLY A 78 18.07 9.13 -12.82
N ARG A 79 17.17 10.11 -12.72
CA ARG A 79 16.46 10.47 -11.49
C ARG A 79 15.06 9.86 -11.46
N LEU A 80 14.55 9.55 -10.26
CA LEU A 80 13.16 9.10 -10.11
C LEU A 80 12.20 10.23 -10.49
N GLY A 81 11.51 10.07 -11.62
CA GLY A 81 10.52 11.02 -12.12
C GLY A 81 9.14 10.81 -11.52
N ARG A 82 8.64 9.56 -11.50
CA ARG A 82 7.33 9.19 -10.94
C ARG A 82 7.35 7.76 -10.41
N VAL A 83 6.42 7.45 -9.51
CA VAL A 83 6.14 6.06 -9.09
C VAL A 83 4.75 5.72 -9.58
N LEU A 84 4.63 4.69 -10.41
CA LEU A 84 3.33 4.15 -10.80
C LEU A 84 2.92 3.11 -9.75
N ASN A 85 1.81 3.39 -9.05
CA ASN A 85 1.24 2.48 -8.08
C ASN A 85 -0.01 1.83 -8.67
N ARG A 86 -0.07 0.50 -8.64
CA ARG A 86 -1.31 -0.25 -8.84
C ARG A 86 -1.75 -0.81 -7.50
N ASP A 87 -2.68 -0.13 -6.84
CA ASP A 87 -3.32 -0.60 -5.63
C ASP A 87 -4.51 -1.50 -5.97
N GLN A 88 -4.40 -2.77 -5.60
CA GLN A 88 -5.49 -3.74 -5.73
C GLN A 88 -6.00 -4.09 -4.33
N VAL A 89 -7.32 -4.19 -4.18
CA VAL A 89 -7.89 -4.69 -2.93
C VAL A 89 -7.94 -6.21 -2.93
N VAL A 90 -7.29 -6.72 -1.90
CA VAL A 90 -7.38 -8.04 -1.30
C VAL A 90 -8.79 -8.39 -0.83
N VAL A 91 -9.73 -8.89 -1.65
CA VAL A 91 -11.04 -9.37 -1.12
C VAL A 91 -10.92 -10.72 -0.43
#